data_AF-A0A812K8N3-F1
#
_entry.id   AF-A0A812K8N3-F1
#
_cell.length_a   1.000
_cell.length_b   1.000
_cell.length_c   1.000
_cell.angle_alpha   90.00
_cell.angle_beta   90.00
_cell.angle_gamma   90.00
#
_symmetry.space_group_name_H-M   'P 1'
#
loop_
_entity.id
_entity.type
_entity.pdbx_description
1 polymer ?
#
loop_
_entity_poly.entity_id
_entity_poly.type
_entity_poly.pdbx_seq_one_letter_code
_entity_poly.pdbx_strand_id
1 'polypeptide(L)'
;MARPTLVYLDVKAMAEPIRLALFIGKVEFEDKRVTYDEISKMGTQGKLPFGQVPVLQLDGETFAQTQALLRWAGRKANLYPENLQLQLRCDAVEEALVDMKKVLGPCWYNSVLGRDPVTKQPLVQLPDSMREEVLQSLNNIVLPARFQQLEKFLAASGGPYFCGDQMTICDLSMYVFAAGILDGTFVPGIEPRVMDACPGLKALAERVESHPRELVLQLRLLDLGDHPGDFLRLAPEPPALEAVERAIRSLVAIGALESSSKLGLTPLGFHLAHMPVDARIGKMLVYGSLCQCLAPILTIAACLSQKSPFVRSFNRTKEELQVTERQGAWGYLSSDQLAIVKAFDKYQEQKSVSRDAAWEVCDRFGLSASTLDDMAQLRRQFLRHLTETGFALEETEDGGEQVNIHKKNMSLVRCVLCAGLFPSVAQVQKQSNSRGISYQIFVSRQNERCTPHPSSLNFKAQDFAANHGWLLFHDKVKTTQIYLHDTTLIGAIPLLLFGGELKISRKERKCVTVDGMTFEAKDEKSAVLFKELRRELDRLLLLKVANPSEDLASSAEPLLLTVSKLLQWEERGASGKRQ
;
A
#
# COMPACT_ATOMS: atom_id res chain seq x y z
N MET A 1 17.54 -11.63 -23.63
CA MET A 1 17.17 -13.02 -23.25
C MET A 1 15.78 -13.27 -23.78
N ALA A 2 15.48 -14.48 -24.26
CA ALA A 2 14.12 -14.78 -24.72
C ALA A 2 13.15 -14.70 -23.53
N ARG A 3 11.93 -14.22 -23.78
CA ARG A 3 10.87 -14.19 -22.77
C ARG A 3 10.53 -15.63 -22.35
N PRO A 4 10.62 -16.00 -21.06
CA PRO A 4 10.30 -17.35 -20.60
C PRO A 4 8.81 -17.65 -20.79
N THR A 5 8.46 -18.85 -21.24
CA THR A 5 7.06 -19.30 -21.37
C THR A 5 6.76 -20.37 -20.33
N LEU A 6 5.89 -20.06 -19.36
CA LEU A 6 5.39 -21.02 -18.37
C LEU A 6 4.16 -21.72 -18.94
N VAL A 7 4.20 -23.05 -19.05
CA VAL A 7 3.11 -23.86 -19.61
C VAL A 7 2.48 -24.70 -18.50
N TYR A 8 1.19 -24.51 -18.24
CA TYR A 8 0.43 -25.30 -17.27
C TYR A 8 -1.08 -25.25 -17.52
N LEU A 9 -1.81 -26.12 -16.82
CA LEU A 9 -3.27 -26.13 -16.77
C LEU A 9 -3.83 -24.81 -16.24
N ASP A 10 -5.07 -24.51 -16.64
CA ASP A 10 -5.86 -23.39 -16.11
C ASP A 10 -6.49 -23.71 -14.75
N VAL A 11 -5.64 -24.09 -13.80
CA VAL A 11 -6.02 -24.37 -12.42
C VAL A 11 -4.97 -23.82 -11.46
N LYS A 12 -5.43 -23.52 -10.24
CA LYS A 12 -4.61 -23.15 -9.10
C LYS A 12 -3.96 -24.38 -8.50
N ALA A 13 -2.82 -24.80 -9.03
CA ALA A 13 -2.15 -25.97 -8.47
C ALA A 13 -0.64 -25.80 -8.57
N MET A 14 0.03 -26.73 -9.25
CA MET A 14 1.49 -26.86 -9.17
C MET A 14 2.24 -25.69 -9.81
N ALA A 15 1.66 -24.94 -10.76
CA ALA A 15 2.32 -23.76 -11.34
C ALA A 15 2.03 -22.44 -10.62
N GLU A 16 1.05 -22.42 -9.72
CA GLU A 16 0.55 -21.17 -9.15
C GLU A 16 1.60 -20.41 -8.33
N PRO A 17 2.39 -21.07 -7.45
CA PRO A 17 3.47 -20.37 -6.74
C PRO A 17 4.52 -19.78 -7.69
N ILE A 18 4.74 -20.41 -8.84
CA ILE A 18 5.70 -19.95 -9.86
C ILE A 18 5.17 -18.68 -10.52
N ARG A 19 3.88 -18.66 -10.88
CA ARG A 19 3.20 -17.47 -11.44
C ARG A 19 3.27 -16.31 -10.46
N LEU A 20 2.90 -16.55 -9.20
CA LEU A 20 2.95 -15.53 -8.15
C LEU A 20 4.37 -14.99 -7.98
N ALA A 21 5.38 -15.85 -7.94
CA ALA A 21 6.77 -15.41 -7.81
C ALA A 21 7.22 -14.53 -8.99
N LEU A 22 6.95 -14.96 -10.23
CA LEU A 22 7.29 -14.17 -11.43
C LEU A 22 6.53 -12.84 -11.48
N PHE A 23 5.25 -12.87 -11.10
CA PHE A 23 4.40 -11.70 -11.07
C PHE A 23 4.88 -10.68 -10.03
N ILE A 24 5.04 -11.10 -8.77
CA ILE A 24 5.49 -10.24 -7.66
C ILE A 24 6.89 -9.68 -7.96
N GLY A 25 7.77 -10.50 -8.53
CA GLY A 25 9.10 -10.11 -8.96
C GLY A 25 9.16 -9.23 -10.21
N LYS A 26 8.03 -8.90 -10.83
CA LYS A 26 7.93 -8.16 -12.10
C LYS A 26 8.79 -8.76 -13.22
N VAL A 27 8.92 -10.08 -13.23
CA VAL A 27 9.67 -10.82 -14.26
C VAL A 27 8.75 -11.01 -15.46
N GLU A 28 9.08 -10.44 -16.62
CA GLU A 28 8.29 -10.67 -17.82
C GLU A 28 8.32 -12.16 -18.23
N PHE A 29 7.15 -12.76 -18.38
CA PHE A 29 6.99 -14.14 -18.85
C PHE A 29 5.69 -14.30 -19.64
N GLU A 30 5.63 -15.29 -20.52
CA GLU A 30 4.39 -15.70 -21.19
C GLU A 30 3.72 -16.80 -20.36
N ASP A 31 2.46 -16.59 -19.98
CA ASP A 31 1.69 -17.56 -19.19
C ASP A 31 0.78 -18.39 -20.10
N LYS A 32 1.30 -19.52 -20.60
CA LYS A 32 0.60 -20.36 -21.58
C LYS A 32 -0.27 -21.40 -20.89
N ARG A 33 -1.57 -21.13 -20.88
CA ARG A 33 -2.62 -22.05 -20.41
C ARG A 33 -2.88 -23.15 -21.43
N VAL A 34 -2.91 -24.41 -20.99
CA VAL A 34 -3.17 -25.57 -21.85
C VAL A 34 -4.22 -26.49 -21.25
N THR A 35 -4.95 -27.18 -22.12
CA THR A 35 -5.93 -28.23 -21.79
C THR A 35 -5.27 -29.59 -21.63
N TYR A 36 -5.97 -30.57 -21.04
CA TYR A 36 -5.48 -31.95 -20.95
C TYR A 36 -5.19 -32.58 -22.33
N ASP A 37 -5.99 -32.27 -23.34
CA ASP A 37 -5.78 -32.75 -24.71
C ASP A 37 -4.51 -32.19 -25.34
N GLU A 38 -4.23 -30.90 -25.10
CA GLU A 38 -2.99 -30.27 -25.54
C GLU A 38 -1.77 -30.83 -24.81
N ILE A 39 -1.87 -31.09 -23.51
CA ILE A 39 -0.80 -31.76 -22.75
C ILE A 39 -0.53 -33.15 -23.31
N SER A 40 -1.58 -33.91 -23.64
CA SER A 40 -1.45 -35.24 -24.26
C SER A 40 -0.72 -35.14 -25.61
N LYS A 41 -1.11 -34.18 -26.47
CA LYS A 41 -0.43 -33.91 -27.75
C LYS A 41 1.03 -33.47 -27.57
N MET A 42 1.32 -32.63 -26.57
CA MET A 42 2.70 -32.21 -26.27
C MET A 42 3.55 -33.39 -25.77
N GLY A 43 2.94 -34.29 -25.00
CA GLY A 43 3.57 -35.53 -24.54
C GLY A 43 3.94 -36.45 -25.69
N THR A 44 3.01 -36.72 -26.63
CA THR A 44 3.29 -37.57 -27.80
C THR A 44 4.30 -36.96 -28.77
N GLN A 45 4.41 -35.63 -28.80
CA GLN A 45 5.43 -34.90 -29.56
C GLN A 45 6.80 -34.84 -28.86
N GLY A 46 6.97 -35.44 -27.67
CA GLY A 46 8.23 -35.42 -26.93
C GLY A 46 8.62 -34.05 -26.37
N LYS A 47 7.68 -33.10 -26.29
CA LYS A 47 7.93 -31.72 -25.83
C LYS A 47 7.91 -31.57 -24.31
N LEU A 48 7.61 -32.63 -23.56
CA LEU A 48 7.53 -32.65 -22.10
C LEU A 48 8.67 -33.51 -21.54
N PRO A 49 9.71 -32.94 -20.90
CA PRO A 49 10.89 -33.67 -20.44
C PRO A 49 10.60 -34.88 -19.56
N PHE A 50 9.58 -34.78 -18.71
CA PHE A 50 9.11 -35.86 -17.82
C PHE A 50 7.65 -36.26 -18.09
N GLY A 51 7.11 -35.96 -19.27
CA GLY A 51 5.73 -36.32 -19.63
C GLY A 51 4.63 -35.66 -18.77
N GLN A 52 4.96 -34.56 -18.11
CA GLN A 52 4.09 -33.81 -17.19
C GLN A 52 4.33 -32.29 -17.29
N VAL A 53 3.37 -31.52 -16.77
CA VAL A 53 3.44 -30.07 -16.58
C VAL A 53 3.37 -29.77 -15.06
N PRO A 54 3.89 -28.62 -14.56
CA PRO A 54 4.36 -27.44 -15.30
C PRO A 54 5.69 -27.64 -16.00
N VAL A 55 5.86 -26.93 -17.12
CA VAL A 55 7.14 -26.76 -17.80
C VAL A 55 7.42 -25.28 -18.05
N LEU A 56 8.70 -24.91 -18.06
CA LEU A 56 9.18 -23.58 -18.39
C LEU A 56 10.06 -23.68 -19.64
N GLN A 57 9.70 -22.94 -20.68
CA GLN A 57 10.49 -22.85 -21.91
C GLN A 57 11.37 -21.61 -21.83
N LEU A 58 12.68 -21.80 -21.94
CA LEU A 58 13.67 -20.74 -21.81
C LEU A 58 14.79 -20.99 -22.82
N ASP A 59 15.09 -20.00 -23.65
CA ASP A 59 16.20 -20.01 -24.62
C ASP A 59 16.25 -21.28 -25.51
N GLY A 60 15.08 -21.80 -25.90
CA GLY A 60 14.95 -22.98 -26.76
C GLY A 60 14.98 -24.32 -26.01
N GLU A 61 15.22 -24.32 -24.71
CA GLU A 61 15.17 -25.50 -23.85
C GLU A 61 13.86 -25.56 -23.05
N THR A 62 13.42 -26.76 -22.67
CA THR A 62 12.24 -26.96 -21.83
C THR A 62 12.63 -27.59 -20.51
N PHE A 63 12.37 -26.90 -19.41
CA PHE A 63 12.61 -27.34 -18.05
C PHE A 63 11.32 -27.78 -17.39
N ALA A 64 11.40 -28.72 -16.46
CA ALA A 64 10.25 -29.29 -15.76
C ALA A 64 10.58 -29.50 -14.27
N GLN A 65 9.56 -29.86 -13.48
CA GLN A 65 9.55 -29.97 -12.01
C GLN A 65 9.26 -28.65 -11.28
N THR A 66 8.09 -28.60 -10.65
CA THR A 66 7.57 -27.43 -9.93
C THR A 66 8.60 -26.77 -9.02
N GLN A 67 9.28 -27.54 -8.18
CA GLN A 67 10.21 -26.98 -7.20
C GLN A 67 11.48 -26.39 -7.83
N ALA A 68 11.97 -26.99 -8.92
CA ALA A 68 13.10 -26.44 -9.66
C ALA A 68 12.72 -25.11 -10.34
N LEU A 69 11.55 -25.09 -11.00
CA LEU A 69 11.02 -23.91 -11.67
C LEU A 69 10.72 -22.78 -10.67
N LEU A 70 10.16 -23.10 -9.50
CA LEU A 70 9.86 -22.14 -8.45
C LEU A 70 11.12 -21.51 -7.87
N ARG A 71 12.17 -22.30 -7.60
CA ARG A 71 13.47 -21.77 -7.15
C ARG A 71 14.10 -20.87 -8.20
N TRP A 72 14.00 -21.21 -9.48
CA TRP A 72 14.46 -20.35 -10.57
C TRP A 72 13.68 -19.03 -10.60
N ALA A 73 12.34 -19.09 -10.54
CA ALA A 73 11.48 -17.91 -10.50
C ALA A 73 11.76 -17.03 -9.27
N GLY A 74 11.90 -17.65 -8.10
CA GLY A 74 12.23 -16.97 -6.85
C GLY A 74 13.55 -16.23 -6.90
N ARG A 75 14.59 -16.83 -7.49
CA ARG A 75 15.89 -16.16 -7.69
C ARG A 75 15.78 -14.99 -8.65
N LYS A 76 14.97 -15.11 -9.72
CA LYS A 76 14.72 -14.00 -10.65
C LYS A 76 13.90 -12.88 -10.03
N ALA A 77 13.00 -13.23 -9.12
CA ALA A 77 12.04 -12.34 -8.47
C ALA A 77 12.54 -11.71 -7.16
N ASN A 78 13.78 -12.01 -6.73
CA ASN A 78 14.28 -11.66 -5.39
C ASN A 78 13.40 -12.19 -4.23
N LEU A 79 12.78 -13.36 -4.43
CA LEU A 79 11.95 -14.07 -3.44
C LEU A 79 12.61 -15.37 -2.96
N TYR A 80 13.90 -15.56 -3.23
CA TYR A 80 14.69 -16.67 -2.73
C TYR A 80 15.85 -16.13 -1.90
N PRO A 81 16.05 -16.60 -0.64
CA PRO A 81 17.08 -16.03 0.23
C PRO A 81 18.50 -16.14 -0.33
N GLU A 82 19.36 -15.17 -0.03
CA GLU A 82 20.79 -15.26 -0.34
C GLU A 82 21.57 -16.03 0.74
N ASN A 83 21.12 -15.93 1.99
CA ASN A 83 21.75 -16.61 3.12
C ASN A 83 21.54 -18.14 3.05
N LEU A 84 22.62 -18.92 3.11
CA LEU A 84 22.58 -20.39 3.00
C LEU A 84 21.68 -21.09 4.03
N GLN A 85 21.63 -20.58 5.27
CA GLN A 85 20.78 -21.14 6.32
C GLN A 85 19.30 -20.85 6.05
N LEU A 86 18.99 -19.66 5.54
CA LEU A 86 17.63 -19.31 5.12
C LEU A 86 17.23 -20.05 3.83
N GLN A 87 18.16 -20.32 2.91
CA GLN A 87 17.90 -21.18 1.75
C GLN A 87 17.54 -22.60 2.19
N LEU A 88 18.35 -23.21 3.07
CA LEU A 88 18.05 -24.53 3.63
C LEU A 88 16.69 -24.55 4.31
N ARG A 89 16.35 -23.50 5.05
CA ARG A 89 15.05 -23.36 5.71
C ARG A 89 13.90 -23.23 4.73
N CYS A 90 14.04 -22.39 3.71
CA CYS A 90 13.07 -22.23 2.62
C CYS A 90 12.82 -23.57 1.91
N ASP A 91 13.90 -24.27 1.54
CA ASP A 91 13.82 -25.53 0.84
C ASP A 91 13.23 -26.64 1.71
N ALA A 92 13.52 -26.67 3.02
CA ALA A 92 12.92 -27.62 3.94
C ALA A 92 11.39 -27.47 4.02
N VAL A 93 10.87 -26.23 4.01
CA VAL A 93 9.42 -25.98 3.97
C VAL A 93 8.83 -26.43 2.63
N GLU A 94 9.50 -26.14 1.52
CA GLU A 94 9.04 -26.59 0.20
C GLU A 94 8.94 -28.10 0.08
N GLU A 95 9.96 -28.83 0.53
CA GLU A 95 9.95 -30.29 0.49
C GLU A 95 8.88 -30.87 1.46
N ALA A 96 8.65 -30.25 2.61
CA ALA A 96 7.57 -30.65 3.51
C ALA A 96 6.18 -30.48 2.86
N LEU A 97 5.95 -29.37 2.14
CA LEU A 97 4.72 -29.13 1.40
C LEU A 97 4.54 -30.11 0.24
N VAL A 98 5.62 -30.49 -0.44
CA VAL A 98 5.60 -31.53 -1.49
C VAL A 98 5.14 -32.86 -0.90
N ASP A 99 5.68 -33.26 0.25
CA ASP A 99 5.29 -34.52 0.88
C ASP A 99 3.83 -34.49 1.34
N MET A 100 3.34 -33.37 1.87
CA MET A 100 1.91 -33.21 2.18
C MET A 100 1.03 -33.37 0.94
N LYS A 101 1.40 -32.74 -0.19
CA LYS A 101 0.66 -32.85 -1.45
C LYS A 101 0.64 -34.28 -2.01
N LYS A 102 1.72 -35.06 -1.82
CA LYS A 102 1.77 -36.47 -2.26
C LYS A 102 0.73 -37.34 -1.54
N VAL A 103 0.50 -37.12 -0.24
CA VAL A 103 -0.50 -37.90 0.52
C VAL A 103 -1.93 -37.63 0.03
N LEU A 104 -2.18 -36.49 -0.61
CA LEU A 104 -3.46 -36.18 -1.23
C LEU A 104 -3.68 -36.88 -2.58
N GLY A 105 -2.60 -37.37 -3.19
CA GLY A 105 -2.61 -37.98 -4.52
C GLY A 105 -3.67 -39.07 -4.72
N PRO A 106 -3.85 -40.02 -3.78
CA PRO A 106 -4.84 -41.07 -3.96
C PRO A 106 -6.28 -40.59 -4.08
N CYS A 107 -6.66 -39.61 -3.26
CA CYS A 107 -7.98 -38.97 -3.33
C CYS A 107 -8.14 -38.10 -4.58
N TRP A 108 -7.06 -37.49 -5.06
CA TRP A 108 -7.06 -36.66 -6.27
C TRP A 108 -7.27 -37.49 -7.54
N TYR A 109 -6.55 -38.61 -7.68
CA TYR A 109 -6.57 -39.44 -8.88
C TYR A 109 -7.58 -40.58 -8.83
N ASN A 110 -8.29 -40.75 -7.70
CA ASN A 110 -9.11 -41.91 -7.40
C ASN A 110 -8.35 -43.24 -7.63
N SER A 111 -7.09 -43.26 -7.20
CA SER A 111 -6.18 -44.37 -7.45
C SER A 111 -5.15 -44.48 -6.33
N VAL A 112 -4.85 -45.69 -5.85
CA VAL A 112 -3.84 -45.90 -4.79
C VAL A 112 -2.45 -45.38 -5.21
N LEU A 113 -2.14 -45.50 -6.51
CA LEU A 113 -0.93 -44.97 -7.12
C LEU A 113 -1.27 -43.78 -8.02
N GLY A 114 -0.24 -43.10 -8.53
CA GLY A 114 -0.42 -42.16 -9.62
C GLY A 114 -1.02 -42.82 -10.87
N ARG A 115 -1.38 -41.99 -11.85
CA ARG A 115 -1.78 -42.47 -13.18
C ARG A 115 -0.59 -43.13 -13.89
N ASP A 116 -0.89 -44.05 -14.79
CA ASP A 116 0.09 -44.66 -15.67
C ASP A 116 0.87 -43.55 -16.42
N PRO A 117 2.20 -43.57 -16.42
CA PRO A 117 3.00 -42.50 -17.01
C PRO A 117 2.82 -42.38 -18.52
N VAL A 118 2.40 -43.46 -19.20
CA VAL A 118 2.19 -43.56 -20.64
C VAL A 118 0.71 -43.41 -20.99
N THR A 119 -0.15 -44.28 -20.44
CA THR A 119 -1.59 -44.34 -20.81
C THR A 119 -2.46 -43.32 -20.08
N LYS A 120 -1.93 -42.72 -19.00
CA LYS A 120 -2.63 -41.78 -18.11
C LYS A 120 -3.88 -42.34 -17.43
N GLN A 121 -4.11 -43.66 -17.51
CA GLN A 121 -5.19 -44.35 -16.81
C GLN A 121 -4.84 -44.53 -15.33
N PRO A 122 -5.83 -44.60 -14.42
CA PRO A 122 -5.60 -45.03 -13.03
C PRO A 122 -4.93 -46.41 -12.99
N LEU A 123 -3.81 -46.54 -12.27
CA LEU A 123 -3.08 -47.82 -12.18
C LEU A 123 -3.80 -48.81 -11.26
N VAL A 124 -4.17 -48.34 -10.07
CA VAL A 124 -4.85 -49.14 -9.04
C VAL A 124 -6.04 -48.35 -8.56
N GLN A 125 -7.24 -48.69 -9.01
CA GLN A 125 -8.44 -47.93 -8.68
C GLN A 125 -8.70 -47.94 -7.17
N LEU A 126 -9.05 -46.79 -6.59
CA LEU A 126 -9.35 -46.67 -5.18
C LEU A 126 -10.88 -46.84 -4.98
N PRO A 127 -11.35 -47.89 -4.28
CA PRO A 127 -12.77 -48.04 -3.98
C PRO A 127 -13.29 -46.88 -3.13
N ASP A 128 -14.55 -46.47 -3.33
CA ASP A 128 -15.14 -45.32 -2.63
C ASP A 128 -15.10 -45.47 -1.10
N SER A 129 -15.32 -46.68 -0.58
CA SER A 129 -15.24 -46.97 0.86
C SER A 129 -13.85 -46.74 1.44
N MET A 130 -12.79 -47.14 0.72
CA MET A 130 -11.41 -46.87 1.13
C MET A 130 -11.05 -45.40 0.97
N ARG A 131 -11.59 -44.73 -0.06
CA ARG A 131 -11.41 -43.30 -0.26
C ARG A 131 -11.97 -42.49 0.91
N GLU A 132 -13.14 -42.85 1.43
CA GLU A 132 -13.72 -42.22 2.62
C GLU A 132 -12.84 -42.42 3.86
N GLU A 133 -12.32 -43.63 4.08
CA GLU A 133 -11.39 -43.93 5.18
C GLU A 133 -10.08 -43.11 5.09
N VAL A 134 -9.54 -42.96 3.87
CA VAL A 134 -8.37 -42.11 3.60
C VAL A 134 -8.70 -40.65 3.90
N LEU A 135 -9.84 -40.13 3.44
CA LEU A 135 -10.28 -38.75 3.72
C LEU A 135 -10.47 -38.51 5.22
N GLN A 136 -11.05 -39.45 5.96
CA GLN A 136 -11.18 -39.36 7.42
C GLN A 136 -9.81 -39.30 8.10
N SER A 137 -8.87 -40.14 7.67
CA SER A 137 -7.49 -40.15 8.20
C SER A 137 -6.75 -38.84 7.87
N LEU A 138 -6.93 -38.31 6.66
CA LEU A 138 -6.35 -37.02 6.24
C LEU A 138 -6.88 -35.87 7.09
N ASN A 139 -8.21 -35.80 7.29
CA ASN A 139 -8.86 -34.72 8.03
C ASN A 139 -8.62 -34.76 9.53
N ASN A 140 -8.56 -35.95 10.12
CA ASN A 140 -8.52 -36.10 11.58
C ASN A 140 -7.12 -36.28 12.14
N ILE A 141 -6.16 -36.74 11.33
CA ILE A 141 -4.83 -37.14 11.81
C ILE A 141 -3.74 -36.45 11.01
N VAL A 142 -3.65 -36.73 9.70
CA VAL A 142 -2.44 -36.41 8.92
C VAL A 142 -2.29 -34.91 8.69
N LEU A 143 -3.30 -34.25 8.10
CA LEU A 143 -3.20 -32.82 7.78
C LEU A 143 -3.12 -31.94 9.03
N PRO A 144 -3.95 -32.12 10.08
CA PRO A 144 -3.81 -31.35 11.31
C PRO A 144 -2.42 -31.45 11.93
N ALA A 145 -1.85 -32.66 12.02
CA ALA A 145 -0.52 -32.86 12.59
C ALA A 145 0.57 -32.17 11.76
N ARG A 146 0.49 -32.24 10.43
CA ARG A 146 1.46 -31.61 9.53
C ARG A 146 1.36 -30.08 9.51
N PHE A 147 0.15 -29.52 9.52
CA PHE A 147 -0.02 -28.06 9.64
C PHE A 147 0.49 -27.54 10.98
N GLN A 148 0.27 -28.27 12.09
CA GLN A 148 0.86 -27.90 13.39
C GLN A 148 2.39 -27.94 13.38
N GLN A 149 3.01 -28.86 12.63
CA GLN A 149 4.47 -28.88 12.46
C GLN A 149 4.95 -27.63 11.71
N LEU A 150 4.26 -27.24 10.63
CA LEU A 150 4.56 -26.02 9.88
C LEU A 150 4.30 -24.75 10.69
N GLU A 151 3.24 -24.70 11.50
CA GLU A 151 2.94 -23.58 12.42
C GLU A 151 4.07 -23.38 13.43
N LYS A 152 4.56 -24.46 14.05
CA LYS A 152 5.74 -24.41 14.94
C LYS A 152 6.98 -23.95 14.18
N PHE A 153 7.15 -24.41 12.95
CA PHE A 153 8.27 -24.00 12.12
C PHE A 153 8.19 -22.50 11.82
N LEU A 154 7.03 -21.98 11.41
CA LEU A 154 6.78 -20.55 11.19
C LEU A 154 7.05 -19.74 12.46
N ALA A 155 6.50 -20.13 13.60
CA ALA A 155 6.70 -19.43 14.87
C ALA A 155 8.20 -19.33 15.27
N ALA A 156 8.99 -20.35 14.92
CA ALA A 156 10.43 -20.36 15.19
C ALA A 156 11.26 -19.44 14.25
N SER A 157 10.67 -18.86 13.19
CA SER A 157 11.39 -17.94 12.31
C SER A 157 11.69 -16.59 12.98
N GLY A 158 10.95 -16.23 14.03
CA GLY A 158 11.06 -14.93 14.70
C GLY A 158 10.44 -13.76 13.91
N GLY A 159 9.76 -14.03 12.78
CA GLY A 159 9.17 -13.02 11.92
C GLY A 159 7.84 -13.45 11.28
N PRO A 160 7.23 -12.56 10.47
CA PRO A 160 5.94 -12.80 9.81
C PRO A 160 5.94 -13.96 8.78
N TYR A 161 7.09 -14.37 8.26
CA TYR A 161 7.26 -15.36 7.20
C TYR A 161 8.16 -16.52 7.64
N PHE A 162 8.20 -17.61 6.87
CA PHE A 162 9.02 -18.77 7.20
C PHE A 162 10.50 -18.44 7.29
N CYS A 163 10.99 -17.47 6.50
CA CYS A 163 12.39 -17.04 6.48
C CYS A 163 12.65 -15.73 7.25
N GLY A 164 11.76 -15.33 8.16
CA GLY A 164 11.90 -14.13 9.00
C GLY A 164 10.99 -13.00 8.53
N ASP A 165 11.56 -11.84 8.23
CA ASP A 165 10.80 -10.62 7.89
C ASP A 165 10.46 -10.48 6.41
N GLN A 166 11.16 -11.22 5.53
CA GLN A 166 10.95 -11.17 4.09
C GLN A 166 10.14 -12.36 3.59
N MET A 167 9.21 -12.07 2.69
CA MET A 167 8.43 -13.09 1.98
C MET A 167 9.33 -13.82 0.98
N THR A 168 9.18 -15.13 0.93
CA THR A 168 9.94 -16.02 0.05
C THR A 168 9.01 -16.95 -0.73
N ILE A 169 9.57 -17.71 -1.67
CA ILE A 169 8.81 -18.68 -2.45
C ILE A 169 8.06 -19.71 -1.60
N CYS A 170 8.55 -20.06 -0.40
CA CYS A 170 7.87 -21.04 0.44
C CYS A 170 6.62 -20.49 1.13
N ASP A 171 6.58 -19.18 1.38
CA ASP A 171 5.38 -18.50 1.85
C ASP A 171 4.30 -18.50 0.76
N LEU A 172 4.68 -18.30 -0.51
CA LEU A 172 3.77 -18.40 -1.66
C LEU A 172 3.22 -19.82 -1.84
N SER A 173 4.08 -20.83 -1.76
CA SER A 173 3.68 -22.24 -1.82
C SER A 173 2.75 -22.63 -0.68
N MET A 174 3.00 -22.14 0.52
CA MET A 174 2.13 -22.35 1.68
C MET A 174 0.78 -21.65 1.50
N TYR A 175 0.77 -20.40 1.02
CA TYR A 175 -0.45 -19.66 0.71
C TYR A 175 -1.32 -20.41 -0.31
N VAL A 176 -0.76 -20.80 -1.45
CA VAL A 176 -1.50 -21.55 -2.49
C VAL A 176 -2.06 -22.86 -1.93
N PHE A 177 -1.31 -23.54 -1.06
CA PHE A 177 -1.76 -24.78 -0.46
C PHE A 177 -2.87 -24.57 0.58
N ALA A 178 -2.76 -23.53 1.40
CA ALA A 178 -3.79 -23.15 2.37
C ALA A 178 -5.09 -22.73 1.66
N ALA A 179 -5.00 -21.83 0.68
CA ALA A 179 -6.16 -21.38 -0.11
C ALA A 179 -6.84 -22.56 -0.83
N GLY A 180 -6.05 -23.47 -1.41
CA GLY A 180 -6.56 -24.68 -2.05
C GLY A 180 -7.36 -25.61 -1.13
N ILE A 181 -7.05 -25.61 0.17
CA ILE A 181 -7.77 -26.36 1.20
C ILE A 181 -8.99 -25.60 1.70
N LEU A 182 -8.85 -24.30 1.96
CA LEU A 182 -9.94 -23.45 2.48
C LEU A 182 -11.09 -23.32 1.48
N ASP A 183 -10.75 -23.18 0.18
CA ASP A 183 -11.73 -23.04 -0.89
C ASP A 183 -12.19 -24.39 -1.46
N GLY A 184 -11.60 -25.51 -1.00
CA GLY A 184 -11.92 -26.86 -1.45
C GLY A 184 -11.53 -27.17 -2.90
N THR A 185 -10.67 -26.35 -3.51
CA THR A 185 -10.28 -26.48 -4.93
C THR A 185 -9.24 -27.58 -5.19
N PHE A 186 -8.52 -28.05 -4.16
CA PHE A 186 -7.55 -29.13 -4.30
C PHE A 186 -8.21 -30.52 -4.34
N VAL A 187 -8.60 -31.04 -3.18
CA VAL A 187 -9.21 -32.37 -3.07
C VAL A 187 -10.59 -32.25 -2.42
N PRO A 188 -11.67 -32.54 -3.16
CA PRO A 188 -13.01 -32.61 -2.59
C PRO A 188 -13.04 -33.62 -1.43
N GLY A 189 -13.51 -33.16 -0.27
CA GLY A 189 -13.63 -33.95 0.97
C GLY A 189 -12.59 -33.64 2.04
N ILE A 190 -11.60 -32.78 1.78
CA ILE A 190 -10.77 -32.19 2.84
C ILE A 190 -11.53 -31.00 3.43
N GLU A 191 -11.69 -31.00 4.75
CA GLU A 191 -12.42 -29.98 5.49
C GLU A 191 -11.48 -28.81 5.88
N PRO A 192 -11.93 -27.55 5.78
CA PRO A 192 -11.15 -26.38 6.21
C PRO A 192 -10.66 -26.43 7.68
N ARG A 193 -11.35 -27.21 8.53
CA ARG A 193 -11.03 -27.36 9.95
C ARG A 193 -9.61 -27.88 10.23
N VAL A 194 -8.97 -28.53 9.25
CA VAL A 194 -7.59 -29.05 9.40
C VAL A 194 -6.57 -27.94 9.71
N MET A 195 -6.91 -26.68 9.46
CA MET A 195 -6.07 -25.52 9.75
C MET A 195 -6.49 -24.73 11.01
N ASP A 196 -7.54 -25.13 11.74
CA ASP A 196 -8.10 -24.32 12.84
C ASP A 196 -7.12 -24.06 13.99
N ALA A 197 -6.22 -24.99 14.25
CA ALA A 197 -5.17 -24.86 15.25
C ALA A 197 -3.93 -24.09 14.77
N CYS A 198 -3.95 -23.47 13.58
CA CYS A 198 -2.78 -22.85 12.94
C CYS A 198 -3.05 -21.37 12.58
N PRO A 199 -3.20 -20.48 13.58
CA PRO A 199 -3.52 -19.07 13.35
C PRO A 199 -2.40 -18.30 12.63
N GLY A 200 -1.13 -18.65 12.86
CA GLY A 200 0.01 -18.03 12.19
C GLY A 200 0.03 -18.32 10.69
N LEU A 201 -0.21 -19.57 10.29
CA LEU A 201 -0.34 -19.95 8.89
C LEU A 201 -1.53 -19.27 8.20
N LYS A 202 -2.68 -19.13 8.89
CA LYS A 202 -3.83 -18.38 8.38
C LYS A 202 -3.49 -16.90 8.17
N ALA A 203 -2.84 -16.26 9.15
CA ALA A 203 -2.40 -14.87 9.05
C ALA A 203 -1.34 -14.66 7.94
N LEU A 204 -0.46 -15.64 7.71
CA LEU A 204 0.49 -15.63 6.59
C LEU A 204 -0.26 -15.64 5.27
N ALA A 205 -1.24 -16.54 5.10
CA ALA A 205 -2.05 -16.62 3.89
C ALA A 205 -2.80 -15.30 3.61
N GLU A 206 -3.46 -14.72 4.61
CA GLU A 206 -4.15 -13.42 4.50
C GLU A 206 -3.17 -12.28 4.13
N ARG A 207 -1.93 -12.31 4.65
CA ARG A 207 -0.91 -11.30 4.34
C ARG A 207 -0.44 -11.39 2.88
N VAL A 208 -0.26 -12.60 2.37
CA VAL A 208 0.08 -12.82 0.96
C VAL A 208 -1.10 -12.42 0.06
N GLU A 209 -2.33 -12.75 0.46
CA GLU A 209 -3.55 -12.39 -0.27
C GLU A 209 -3.79 -10.87 -0.31
N SER A 210 -3.46 -10.14 0.76
CA SER A 210 -3.64 -8.68 0.90
C SER A 210 -2.59 -7.82 0.19
N HIS A 211 -1.84 -8.40 -0.75
CA HIS A 211 -0.98 -7.68 -1.70
C HIS A 211 -1.66 -6.99 -2.94
N PRO A 212 -3.01 -6.72 -3.07
CA PRO A 212 -3.64 -6.35 -4.35
C PRO A 212 -3.89 -4.86 -4.62
N ARG A 213 -3.42 -3.92 -3.79
CA ARG A 213 -3.59 -2.48 -4.10
C ARG A 213 -2.71 -2.02 -5.28
N GLU A 214 -1.50 -2.55 -5.37
CA GLU A 214 -0.54 -2.24 -6.43
C GLU A 214 -0.91 -2.96 -7.74
N LEU A 215 -1.51 -4.16 -7.62
CA LEU A 215 -2.02 -4.95 -8.73
C LEU A 215 -3.04 -4.19 -9.59
N VAL A 216 -4.03 -3.54 -8.98
CA VAL A 216 -5.10 -2.82 -9.72
C VAL A 216 -4.55 -1.64 -10.54
N LEU A 217 -3.56 -0.91 -10.00
CA LEU A 217 -2.90 0.19 -10.69
C LEU A 217 -2.05 -0.32 -11.87
N GLN A 218 -1.32 -1.41 -11.69
CA GLN A 218 -0.50 -2.04 -12.73
C GLN A 218 -1.35 -2.64 -13.86
N LEU A 219 -2.52 -3.22 -13.55
CA LEU A 219 -3.44 -3.79 -14.55
C LEU A 219 -4.04 -2.73 -15.49
N ARG A 220 -4.26 -1.50 -15.01
CA ARG A 220 -4.69 -0.38 -15.87
C ARG A 220 -3.54 0.19 -16.69
N LEU A 221 -2.30 0.10 -16.21
CA LEU A 221 -1.14 0.48 -17.01
C LEU A 221 -0.97 -0.41 -18.26
N LEU A 222 -1.36 -1.68 -18.13
CA LEU A 222 -1.24 -2.71 -19.16
C LEU A 222 -2.46 -2.78 -20.12
N ASP A 223 -3.45 -1.90 -19.95
CA ASP A 223 -4.68 -1.80 -20.75
C ASP A 223 -5.44 -3.14 -20.93
N LEU A 224 -5.49 -3.95 -19.87
CA LEU A 224 -6.00 -5.33 -19.90
C LEU A 224 -7.55 -5.45 -19.85
N GLY A 225 -8.27 -4.54 -20.50
CA GLY A 225 -9.73 -4.58 -20.69
C GLY A 225 -10.55 -3.50 -19.95
N ASP A 226 -11.85 -3.43 -20.24
CA ASP A 226 -12.74 -2.34 -19.82
C ASP A 226 -13.01 -2.27 -18.30
N HIS A 227 -13.01 -3.43 -17.61
CA HIS A 227 -13.23 -3.51 -16.17
C HIS A 227 -12.17 -4.42 -15.51
N PRO A 228 -11.35 -3.91 -14.56
CA PRO A 228 -10.32 -4.70 -13.89
C PRO A 228 -10.93 -5.82 -13.05
N GLY A 229 -12.20 -5.73 -12.64
CA GLY A 229 -12.90 -6.86 -12.03
C GLY A 229 -13.10 -8.06 -12.97
N ASP A 230 -13.20 -7.84 -14.28
CA ASP A 230 -13.34 -8.94 -15.26
C ASP A 230 -11.98 -9.59 -15.56
N PHE A 231 -10.91 -8.80 -15.58
CA PHE A 231 -9.56 -9.35 -15.66
C PHE A 231 -9.13 -10.02 -14.34
N LEU A 232 -9.43 -9.43 -13.19
CA LEU A 232 -9.16 -10.02 -11.88
C LEU A 232 -10.02 -11.27 -11.61
N ARG A 233 -11.13 -11.47 -12.34
CA ARG A 233 -11.85 -12.75 -12.37
C ARG A 233 -11.09 -13.86 -13.10
N LEU A 234 -10.22 -13.50 -14.04
CA LEU A 234 -9.26 -14.41 -14.67
C LEU A 234 -8.03 -14.64 -13.80
N ALA A 235 -7.87 -13.84 -12.73
CA ALA A 235 -6.82 -14.08 -11.76
C ALA A 235 -7.09 -15.42 -11.08
N PRO A 236 -6.03 -16.20 -10.79
CA PRO A 236 -6.22 -17.53 -10.25
C PRO A 236 -7.10 -17.53 -8.98
N GLU A 237 -6.92 -16.61 -8.02
CA GLU A 237 -7.88 -16.37 -6.91
C GLU A 237 -8.44 -14.97 -7.14
N PRO A 238 -9.67 -14.87 -7.63
CA PRO A 238 -10.25 -13.57 -7.87
C PRO A 238 -10.57 -12.92 -6.52
N PRO A 239 -10.02 -11.73 -6.22
CA PRO A 239 -10.39 -11.01 -5.01
C PRO A 239 -11.92 -10.80 -4.97
N ALA A 240 -12.49 -10.81 -3.78
CA ALA A 240 -13.92 -10.56 -3.60
C ALA A 240 -14.34 -9.30 -4.37
N LEU A 241 -15.45 -9.38 -5.12
CA LEU A 241 -15.90 -8.28 -5.98
C LEU A 241 -16.04 -6.96 -5.18
N GLU A 242 -16.53 -7.05 -3.95
CA GLU A 242 -16.62 -5.92 -3.03
C GLU A 242 -15.28 -5.29 -2.70
N ALA A 243 -14.21 -6.10 -2.59
CA ALA A 243 -12.86 -5.61 -2.33
C ALA A 243 -12.30 -4.89 -3.57
N VAL A 244 -12.57 -5.40 -4.77
CA VAL A 244 -12.22 -4.73 -6.05
C VAL A 244 -12.97 -3.41 -6.18
N GLU A 245 -14.28 -3.40 -5.94
CA GLU A 245 -15.08 -2.17 -5.97
C GLU A 245 -14.66 -1.15 -4.91
N ARG A 246 -14.21 -1.61 -3.74
CA ARG A 246 -13.67 -0.73 -2.69
C ARG A 246 -12.32 -0.14 -3.11
N ALA A 247 -11.46 -0.93 -3.75
CA ALA A 247 -10.20 -0.46 -4.29
C ALA A 247 -10.42 0.56 -5.43
N ILE A 248 -11.35 0.29 -6.36
CA ILE A 248 -11.75 1.22 -7.41
C ILE A 248 -12.27 2.52 -6.81
N ARG A 249 -13.21 2.45 -5.85
CA ARG A 249 -13.74 3.65 -5.15
C ARG A 249 -12.63 4.45 -4.48
N SER A 250 -11.68 3.77 -3.85
CA SER A 250 -10.52 4.42 -3.23
C SER A 250 -9.63 5.10 -4.27
N LEU A 251 -9.32 4.46 -5.40
CA LEU A 251 -8.48 5.02 -6.46
C LEU A 251 -9.16 6.20 -7.17
N VAL A 252 -10.47 6.16 -7.36
CA VAL A 252 -11.27 7.29 -7.85
C VAL A 252 -11.23 8.44 -6.82
N ALA A 253 -11.38 8.16 -5.53
CA ALA A 253 -11.31 9.19 -4.48
C ALA A 253 -9.91 9.84 -4.38
N ILE A 254 -8.84 9.08 -4.65
CA ILE A 254 -7.47 9.58 -4.75
C ILE A 254 -7.27 10.41 -6.04
N GLY A 255 -8.10 10.21 -7.06
CA GLY A 255 -7.99 10.88 -8.36
C GLY A 255 -7.05 10.16 -9.33
N ALA A 256 -6.73 8.88 -9.07
CA ALA A 256 -5.93 8.05 -9.97
C ALA A 256 -6.74 7.51 -11.17
N LEU A 257 -8.06 7.41 -11.01
CA LEU A 257 -9.00 6.95 -12.04
C LEU A 257 -10.05 8.04 -12.29
N GLU A 258 -10.49 8.21 -13.54
CA GLU A 258 -11.49 9.24 -13.92
C GLU A 258 -12.82 9.05 -13.19
N SER A 259 -13.38 7.85 -13.24
CA SER A 259 -14.68 7.55 -12.64
C SER A 259 -14.86 6.06 -12.36
N SER A 260 -15.84 5.71 -11.53
CA SER A 260 -16.18 4.31 -11.24
C SER A 260 -16.81 3.59 -12.44
N SER A 261 -17.39 4.31 -13.39
CA SER A 261 -18.02 3.75 -14.61
C SER A 261 -17.08 3.69 -15.81
N LYS A 262 -16.15 4.64 -15.91
CA LYS A 262 -15.10 4.69 -16.93
C LYS A 262 -13.76 4.79 -16.23
N LEU A 263 -13.06 3.66 -16.15
CA LEU A 263 -11.84 3.50 -15.34
C LEU A 263 -10.59 4.06 -16.03
N GLY A 264 -10.73 5.11 -16.85
CA GLY A 264 -9.61 5.77 -17.53
C GLY A 264 -8.54 6.20 -16.51
N LEU A 265 -7.28 5.93 -16.81
CA LEU A 265 -6.16 6.34 -15.96
C LEU A 265 -5.99 7.86 -16.10
N THR A 266 -5.96 8.58 -14.98
CA THR A 266 -5.65 10.02 -15.01
C THR A 266 -4.14 10.23 -15.19
N PRO A 267 -3.66 11.43 -15.57
CA PRO A 267 -2.22 11.73 -15.61
C PRO A 267 -1.54 11.47 -14.26
N LEU A 268 -2.23 11.75 -13.15
CA LEU A 268 -1.78 11.37 -11.81
C LEU A 268 -1.69 9.85 -11.66
N GLY A 269 -2.74 9.13 -12.03
CA GLY A 269 -2.79 7.66 -11.97
C GLY A 269 -1.67 6.99 -12.75
N PHE A 270 -1.28 7.55 -13.90
CA PHE A 270 -0.14 7.10 -14.70
C PHE A 270 1.15 7.13 -13.88
N HIS A 271 1.45 8.26 -13.24
CA HIS A 271 2.65 8.38 -12.42
C HIS A 271 2.60 7.51 -11.17
N LEU A 272 1.44 7.40 -10.52
CA LEU A 272 1.25 6.54 -9.34
C LEU A 272 1.48 5.05 -9.66
N ALA A 273 1.04 4.59 -10.83
CA ALA A 273 1.22 3.21 -11.25
C ALA A 273 2.69 2.82 -11.49
N HIS A 274 3.56 3.80 -11.77
CA HIS A 274 5.00 3.59 -11.97
C HIS A 274 5.81 3.65 -10.67
N MET A 275 5.22 4.04 -9.53
CA MET A 275 5.91 4.07 -8.24
C MET A 275 5.52 2.88 -7.35
N PRO A 276 6.47 2.13 -6.77
CA PRO A 276 6.19 0.99 -5.90
C PRO A 276 5.88 1.45 -4.45
N VAL A 277 4.86 2.30 -4.30
CA VAL A 277 4.45 2.88 -3.01
C VAL A 277 2.92 2.94 -2.90
N ASP A 278 2.38 3.04 -1.69
CA ASP A 278 0.94 3.29 -1.49
C ASP A 278 0.51 4.54 -2.24
N ALA A 279 -0.61 4.46 -2.97
CA ALA A 279 -1.07 5.53 -3.86
C ALA A 279 -1.23 6.90 -3.16
N ARG A 280 -1.55 6.93 -1.85
CA ARG A 280 -1.63 8.18 -1.08
C ARG A 280 -0.26 8.81 -0.85
N ILE A 281 0.74 7.97 -0.57
CA ILE A 281 2.14 8.40 -0.41
C ILE A 281 2.69 8.86 -1.76
N GLY A 282 2.50 8.07 -2.83
CA GLY A 282 2.91 8.45 -4.19
C GLY A 282 2.29 9.78 -4.62
N LYS A 283 1.00 10.00 -4.32
CA LYS A 283 0.31 11.26 -4.64
C LYS A 283 0.93 12.44 -3.90
N MET A 284 1.25 12.26 -2.62
CA MET A 284 1.90 13.28 -1.82
C MET A 284 3.29 13.63 -2.37
N LEU A 285 4.08 12.61 -2.74
CA LEU A 285 5.43 12.78 -3.30
C LEU A 285 5.40 13.53 -4.65
N VAL A 286 4.52 13.13 -5.56
CA VAL A 286 4.33 13.79 -6.87
C VAL A 286 3.94 15.26 -6.68
N TYR A 287 2.92 15.54 -5.86
CA TYR A 287 2.54 16.93 -5.60
C TYR A 287 3.58 17.71 -4.78
N GLY A 288 4.38 17.04 -3.96
CA GLY A 288 5.51 17.64 -3.24
C GLY A 288 6.58 18.15 -4.20
N SER A 289 6.88 17.38 -5.25
CA SER A 289 7.76 17.80 -6.34
C SER A 289 7.14 18.96 -7.14
N LEU A 290 5.87 18.81 -7.58
CA LEU A 290 5.17 19.85 -8.35
C LEU A 290 5.04 21.18 -7.61
N CYS A 291 4.81 21.13 -6.30
CA CYS A 291 4.70 22.31 -5.44
C CYS A 291 6.06 22.84 -4.95
N GLN A 292 7.16 22.22 -5.40
CA GLN A 292 8.53 22.60 -5.04
C GLN A 292 8.75 22.63 -3.51
N CYS A 293 8.16 21.68 -2.79
CA CYS A 293 8.32 21.49 -1.36
C CYS A 293 8.61 20.02 -1.03
N LEU A 294 9.49 19.38 -1.80
CA LEU A 294 9.72 17.94 -1.75
C LEU A 294 10.36 17.47 -0.43
N ALA A 295 11.37 18.17 0.07
CA ALA A 295 12.12 17.81 1.28
C ALA A 295 11.23 17.58 2.52
N PRO A 296 10.35 18.51 2.94
CA PRO A 296 9.47 18.25 4.08
C PRO A 296 8.48 17.11 3.79
N ILE A 297 8.03 16.97 2.54
CA ILE A 297 7.10 15.91 2.15
C ILE A 297 7.74 14.54 2.17
N LEU A 298 9.02 14.40 1.80
CA LEU A 298 9.78 13.16 1.94
C LEU A 298 9.85 12.70 3.41
N THR A 299 10.04 13.62 4.36
CA THR A 299 10.06 13.29 5.80
C THR A 299 8.69 12.81 6.24
N ILE A 300 7.63 13.50 5.82
CA ILE A 300 6.27 13.15 6.21
C ILE A 300 5.87 11.81 5.61
N ALA A 301 6.14 11.59 4.32
CA ALA A 301 5.93 10.31 3.64
C ALA A 301 6.65 9.17 4.38
N ALA A 302 7.92 9.35 4.73
CA ALA A 302 8.70 8.35 5.47
C ALA A 302 8.07 8.03 6.83
N CYS A 303 7.59 9.05 7.56
CA CYS A 303 6.90 8.84 8.83
C CYS A 303 5.58 8.08 8.64
N LEU A 304 4.78 8.43 7.64
CA LEU A 304 3.47 7.80 7.38
C LEU A 304 3.60 6.37 6.84
N SER A 305 4.73 6.03 6.23
CA SER A 305 5.02 4.65 5.80
C SER A 305 5.60 3.77 6.92
N GLN A 306 6.04 4.38 8.03
CA GLN A 306 6.56 3.68 9.21
C GLN A 306 5.76 4.06 10.46
N LYS A 307 6.45 4.27 11.58
CA LYS A 307 5.90 4.64 12.89
C LYS A 307 6.39 6.02 13.28
N SER A 308 5.60 6.70 14.11
CA SER A 308 5.98 8.01 14.64
C SER A 308 7.32 7.95 15.40
N PRO A 309 8.23 8.91 15.19
CA PRO A 309 9.49 8.98 15.95
C PRO A 309 9.27 9.42 17.41
N PHE A 310 8.09 9.91 17.77
CA PHE A 310 7.75 10.30 19.13
C PHE A 310 7.48 9.08 20.02
N VAL A 311 8.36 8.83 20.99
CA VAL A 311 8.29 7.71 21.92
C VAL A 311 7.68 8.15 23.24
N ARG A 312 6.90 7.27 23.87
CA ARG A 312 6.37 7.49 25.21
C ARG A 312 7.35 6.94 26.24
N SER A 313 7.67 7.77 27.24
CA SER A 313 8.50 7.35 28.38
C SER A 313 7.64 6.65 29.42
N PHE A 314 8.11 5.53 29.99
CA PHE A 314 7.41 4.87 31.11
C PHE A 314 7.39 5.73 32.38
N ASN A 315 8.39 6.61 32.55
CA ASN A 315 8.39 7.61 33.60
C ASN A 315 7.45 8.75 33.21
N ARG A 316 6.30 8.82 33.89
CA ARG A 316 5.25 9.81 33.64
C ARG A 316 5.74 11.26 33.73
N THR A 317 6.57 11.59 34.71
CA THR A 317 7.13 12.94 34.86
C THR A 317 8.00 13.29 33.64
N LYS A 318 8.81 12.34 33.17
CA LYS A 318 9.63 12.51 31.97
C LYS A 318 8.77 12.66 30.71
N GLU A 319 7.71 11.85 30.58
CA GLU A 319 6.77 11.96 29.46
C GLU A 319 6.08 13.32 29.44
N GLU A 320 5.58 13.80 30.58
CA GLU A 320 4.92 15.10 30.70
C GLU A 320 5.86 16.27 30.35
N LEU A 321 7.13 16.20 30.76
CA LEU A 321 8.16 17.16 30.37
C LEU A 321 8.42 17.14 28.85
N GLN A 322 8.64 15.96 28.26
CA GLN A 322 8.87 15.81 26.83
C GLN A 322 7.67 16.28 25.97
N VAL A 323 6.44 16.04 26.43
CA VAL A 323 5.22 16.57 25.79
C VAL A 323 5.21 18.09 25.85
N THR A 324 5.55 18.67 27.01
CA THR A 324 5.58 20.13 27.20
C THR A 324 6.66 20.79 26.34
N GLU A 325 7.85 20.20 26.26
CA GLU A 325 8.93 20.64 25.38
C GLU A 325 8.51 20.62 23.91
N ARG A 326 7.85 19.55 23.44
CA ARG A 326 7.32 19.47 22.07
C ARG A 326 6.24 20.52 21.81
N GLN A 327 5.34 20.73 22.77
CA GLN A 327 4.28 21.74 22.65
C GLN A 327 4.88 23.15 22.59
N GLY A 328 5.88 23.45 23.41
CA GLY A 328 6.58 24.73 23.40
C GLY A 328 7.39 24.97 22.12
N ALA A 329 8.04 23.93 21.60
CA ALA A 329 8.87 24.05 20.41
C ALA A 329 8.06 24.10 19.10
N TRP A 330 6.99 23.30 18.98
CA TRP A 330 6.30 23.05 17.71
C TRP A 330 4.78 23.17 17.76
N GLY A 331 4.19 23.47 18.92
CA GLY A 331 2.73 23.58 19.07
C GLY A 331 2.09 24.67 18.20
N TYR A 332 2.84 25.73 17.88
CA TYR A 332 2.39 26.81 16.98
C TYR A 332 2.08 26.34 15.56
N LEU A 333 2.60 25.17 15.14
CA LEU A 333 2.33 24.60 13.83
C LEU A 333 0.93 24.01 13.72
N SER A 334 0.29 23.68 14.85
CA SER A 334 -1.01 23.00 14.91
C SER A 334 -1.08 21.76 13.98
N SER A 335 0.04 21.04 13.88
CA SER A 335 0.26 19.93 12.95
C SER A 335 1.31 18.97 13.49
N ASP A 336 0.91 17.71 13.68
CA ASP A 336 1.81 16.64 14.10
C ASP A 336 2.85 16.36 13.01
N GLN A 337 2.42 16.28 11.75
CA GLN A 337 3.30 16.01 10.61
C GLN A 337 4.37 17.09 10.44
N LEU A 338 4.02 18.38 10.57
CA LEU A 338 5.01 19.46 10.49
C LEU A 338 5.94 19.48 11.69
N ALA A 339 5.45 19.11 12.89
CA ALA A 339 6.32 18.96 14.06
C ALA A 339 7.35 17.83 13.85
N ILE A 340 6.97 16.74 13.18
CA ILE A 340 7.88 15.64 12.81
C ILE A 340 8.95 16.13 11.83
N VAL A 341 8.60 16.96 10.84
CA VAL A 341 9.59 17.60 9.96
C VAL A 341 10.60 18.39 10.78
N LYS A 342 10.14 19.25 11.70
CA LYS A 342 11.05 20.05 12.54
C LYS A 342 11.88 19.21 13.49
N ALA A 343 11.33 18.12 14.01
CA ALA A 343 12.07 17.17 14.84
C ALA A 343 13.18 16.47 14.04
N PHE A 344 12.86 16.03 12.82
CA PHE A 344 13.80 15.38 11.91
C PHE A 344 14.93 16.33 11.49
N ASP A 345 14.59 17.54 11.02
CA ASP A 345 15.59 18.56 10.63
C ASP A 345 16.56 18.84 11.78
N LYS A 346 16.02 19.07 12.99
CA LYS A 346 16.82 19.34 14.18
C LYS A 346 17.71 18.16 14.58
N TYR A 347 17.22 16.94 14.43
CA TYR A 347 18.01 15.73 14.69
C TYR A 347 19.15 15.59 13.67
N GLN A 348 18.89 15.76 12.37
CA GLN A 348 19.92 15.66 11.33
C GLN A 348 21.00 16.74 11.50
N GLU A 349 20.59 17.98 11.81
CA GLU A 349 21.53 19.07 12.13
C GLU A 349 22.46 18.69 13.28
N GLN A 350 21.94 18.20 14.41
CA GLN A 350 22.78 17.84 15.57
C GLN A 350 23.58 16.56 15.35
N LYS A 351 23.06 15.60 14.58
CA LYS A 351 23.78 14.38 14.20
C LYS A 351 25.03 14.69 13.38
N SER A 352 24.99 15.73 12.55
CA SER A 352 26.15 16.20 11.80
C SER A 352 27.25 16.79 12.71
N VAL A 353 26.88 17.29 13.89
CA VAL A 353 27.81 17.85 14.88
C VAL A 353 28.43 16.73 15.73
N SER A 354 27.62 15.94 16.43
CA SER A 354 28.10 14.81 17.23
C SER A 354 26.97 13.82 17.56
N ARG A 355 27.36 12.58 17.90
CA ARG A 355 26.41 11.57 18.37
C ARG A 355 25.74 11.97 19.69
N ASP A 356 26.48 12.62 20.58
CA ASP A 356 25.98 13.05 21.89
C ASP A 356 24.95 14.19 21.77
N ALA A 357 25.20 15.15 20.87
CA ALA A 357 24.25 16.23 20.59
C ALA A 357 22.94 15.69 19.99
N ALA A 358 23.02 14.72 19.08
CA ALA A 358 21.85 14.04 18.55
C ALA A 358 21.07 13.27 19.63
N TRP A 359 21.78 12.61 20.54
CA TRP A 359 21.16 11.93 21.68
C TRP A 359 20.46 12.90 22.62
N GLU A 360 21.04 14.06 22.92
CA GLU A 360 20.44 15.10 23.77
C GLU A 360 19.11 15.61 23.18
N VAL A 361 19.05 15.81 21.86
CA VAL A 361 17.80 16.16 21.17
C VAL A 361 16.77 15.05 21.33
N CYS A 362 17.16 13.78 21.14
CA CYS A 362 16.27 12.65 21.31
C CYS A 362 15.74 12.52 22.73
N ASP A 363 16.59 12.70 23.74
CA ASP A 363 16.19 12.61 25.14
C ASP A 363 15.24 13.76 25.53
N ARG A 364 15.56 14.99 25.08
CA ARG A 364 14.78 16.20 25.37
C ARG A 364 13.36 16.15 24.81
N PHE A 365 13.20 15.71 23.56
CA PHE A 365 11.90 15.70 22.88
C PHE A 365 11.19 14.33 22.90
N GLY A 366 11.83 13.30 23.47
CA GLY A 366 11.30 11.93 23.46
C GLY A 366 11.26 11.35 22.05
N LEU A 367 12.37 11.40 21.33
CA LEU A 367 12.50 10.88 19.96
C LEU A 367 13.27 9.56 19.94
N SER A 368 12.92 8.71 18.97
CA SER A 368 13.65 7.49 18.64
C SER A 368 14.71 7.77 17.56
N ALA A 369 15.99 7.71 17.93
CA ALA A 369 17.10 7.87 16.98
C ALA A 369 17.06 6.81 15.86
N SER A 370 16.73 5.55 16.19
CA SER A 370 16.63 4.49 15.17
C SER A 370 15.52 4.78 14.17
N THR A 371 14.36 5.24 14.64
CA THR A 371 13.23 5.56 13.75
C THR A 371 13.54 6.76 12.86
N LEU A 372 14.26 7.77 13.36
CA LEU A 372 14.71 8.89 12.53
C LEU A 372 15.72 8.44 11.47
N ASP A 373 16.59 7.47 11.78
CA ASP A 373 17.53 6.89 10.83
C ASP A 373 16.85 6.02 9.77
N ASP A 374 15.86 5.23 10.16
CA ASP A 374 15.03 4.46 9.25
C ASP A 374 14.24 5.39 8.30
N MET A 375 13.71 6.50 8.84
CA MET A 375 13.06 7.53 8.02
C MET A 375 14.04 8.14 7.00
N ALA A 376 15.30 8.39 7.37
CA ALA A 376 16.31 8.89 6.45
C ALA A 376 16.66 7.88 5.34
N GLN A 377 16.57 6.57 5.62
CA GLN A 377 16.70 5.54 4.58
C GLN A 377 15.50 5.54 3.63
N LEU A 378 14.28 5.63 4.15
CA LEU A 378 13.07 5.70 3.33
C LEU A 378 13.01 6.94 2.45
N ARG A 379 13.42 8.11 2.96
CA ARG A 379 13.55 9.34 2.15
C ARG A 379 14.37 9.09 0.89
N ARG A 380 15.51 8.39 1.02
CA ARG A 380 16.39 8.04 -0.11
C ARG A 380 15.73 7.07 -1.07
N GLN A 381 14.94 6.11 -0.59
CA GLN A 381 14.20 5.18 -1.45
C GLN A 381 13.10 5.91 -2.25
N PHE A 382 12.30 6.75 -1.59
CA PHE A 382 11.29 7.56 -2.27
C PHE A 382 11.90 8.52 -3.28
N LEU A 383 13.04 9.12 -2.94
CA LEU A 383 13.76 9.97 -3.87
C LEU A 383 14.19 9.22 -5.13
N ARG A 384 14.72 7.99 -5.00
CA ARG A 384 15.07 7.15 -6.17
C ARG A 384 13.87 6.92 -7.09
N HIS A 385 12.71 6.57 -6.53
CA HIS A 385 11.49 6.40 -7.33
C HIS A 385 11.03 7.69 -8.01
N LEU A 386 11.20 8.84 -7.36
CA LEU A 386 10.91 10.14 -7.97
C LEU A 386 11.90 10.50 -9.07
N THR A 387 13.18 10.16 -8.92
CA THR A 387 14.18 10.33 -9.96
C THR A 387 13.87 9.47 -11.18
N GLU A 388 13.53 8.19 -10.97
CA GLU A 388 13.13 7.25 -12.04
C GLU A 388 11.91 7.74 -12.83
N THR A 389 10.95 8.38 -12.15
CA THR A 389 9.74 8.95 -12.76
C THR A 389 9.93 10.40 -13.27
N GLY A 390 11.14 10.96 -13.11
CA GLY A 390 11.48 12.30 -13.59
C GLY A 390 10.99 13.46 -12.71
N PHE A 391 10.49 13.20 -11.50
CA PHE A 391 10.03 14.23 -10.55
C PHE A 391 11.13 14.77 -9.62
N ALA A 392 12.34 14.22 -9.66
CA ALA A 392 13.47 14.72 -8.88
C ALA A 392 14.80 14.53 -9.62
N LEU A 393 15.86 15.19 -9.13
CA LEU A 393 17.22 15.01 -9.62
C LEU A 393 18.06 14.21 -8.61
N GLU A 394 18.83 13.25 -9.13
CA GLU A 394 19.56 12.26 -8.32
C GLU A 394 20.73 12.83 -7.50
N GLU A 395 21.25 14.00 -7.89
CA GLU A 395 22.53 14.52 -7.39
C GLU A 395 22.51 15.05 -5.95
N THR A 396 21.36 15.00 -5.26
CA THR A 396 21.23 15.56 -3.89
C THR A 396 20.34 14.69 -3.00
N GLU A 397 20.52 14.78 -1.68
CA GLU A 397 19.74 14.00 -0.71
C GLU A 397 18.23 14.35 -0.68
N ASP A 398 17.85 15.50 -1.24
CA ASP A 398 16.49 16.06 -1.19
C ASP A 398 15.86 16.28 -2.58
N GLY A 399 16.51 15.83 -3.65
CA GLY A 399 15.99 15.90 -5.04
C GLY A 399 16.25 17.18 -5.81
N GLY A 400 17.03 18.10 -5.25
CA GLY A 400 17.51 19.33 -5.88
C GLY A 400 16.85 20.58 -5.32
N GLU A 401 17.49 21.74 -5.49
CA GLU A 401 16.91 23.01 -5.00
C GLU A 401 15.68 23.43 -5.81
N GLN A 402 15.60 23.07 -7.09
CA GLN A 402 14.47 23.38 -7.99
C GLN A 402 13.13 22.84 -7.47
N VAL A 403 13.12 21.65 -6.88
CA VAL A 403 11.92 21.01 -6.29
C VAL A 403 11.74 21.36 -4.81
N ASN A 404 12.48 22.35 -4.31
CA ASN A 404 12.54 22.73 -2.90
C ASN A 404 12.50 24.25 -2.64
N ILE A 405 12.26 25.06 -3.68
CA ILE A 405 12.13 26.53 -3.60
C ILE A 405 11.14 26.95 -2.49
N HIS A 406 10.06 26.19 -2.31
CA HIS A 406 9.00 26.46 -1.35
C HIS A 406 9.04 25.57 -0.10
N LYS A 407 10.15 24.88 0.20
CA LYS A 407 10.27 23.97 1.37
C LYS A 407 9.94 24.60 2.73
N LYS A 408 10.09 25.93 2.85
CA LYS A 408 9.77 26.68 4.08
C LYS A 408 8.32 27.18 4.16
N ASN A 409 7.54 27.09 3.07
CA ASN A 409 6.15 27.52 3.04
C ASN A 409 5.24 26.43 3.63
N MET A 410 5.01 26.51 4.94
CA MET A 410 4.25 25.49 5.69
C MET A 410 2.80 25.38 5.21
N SER A 411 2.19 26.46 4.71
CA SER A 411 0.84 26.47 4.16
C SER A 411 0.76 25.64 2.89
N LEU A 412 1.78 25.73 2.03
CA LEU A 412 1.89 24.91 0.83
C LEU A 412 2.14 23.44 1.17
N VAL A 413 2.98 23.15 2.16
CA VAL A 413 3.18 21.79 2.68
C VAL A 413 1.85 21.20 3.19
N ARG A 414 1.05 21.96 3.95
CA ARG A 414 -0.31 21.54 4.35
C ARG A 414 -1.23 21.26 3.16
N CYS A 415 -1.09 22.04 2.09
CA CYS A 415 -1.82 21.84 0.85
C CYS A 415 -1.50 20.48 0.22
N VAL A 416 -0.21 20.15 0.11
CA VAL A 416 0.25 18.84 -0.40
C VAL A 416 -0.14 17.69 0.54
N LEU A 417 -0.11 17.90 1.87
CA LEU A 417 -0.62 16.92 2.83
C LEU A 417 -2.10 16.62 2.61
N CYS A 418 -2.89 17.65 2.31
CA CYS A 418 -4.30 17.47 1.95
C CYS A 418 -4.44 16.59 0.71
N ALA A 419 -3.55 16.71 -0.28
CA ALA A 419 -3.59 15.89 -1.48
C ALA A 419 -3.40 14.39 -1.18
N GLY A 420 -2.46 14.05 -0.29
CA GLY A 420 -2.19 12.65 0.08
C GLY A 420 -3.18 12.06 1.09
N LEU A 421 -3.60 12.83 2.09
CA LEU A 421 -4.43 12.33 3.19
C LEU A 421 -5.94 12.39 2.90
N PHE A 422 -6.40 13.20 1.95
CA PHE A 422 -7.80 13.18 1.55
C PHE A 422 -8.20 11.77 1.05
N PRO A 423 -9.34 11.20 1.47
CA PRO A 423 -10.51 11.83 2.13
C PRO A 423 -10.53 11.86 3.67
N SER A 424 -9.42 11.58 4.37
CA SER A 424 -9.33 11.56 5.83
C SER A 424 -9.37 12.97 6.45
N VAL A 425 -10.58 13.50 6.58
CA VAL A 425 -10.86 14.87 7.02
C VAL A 425 -11.94 14.87 8.10
N ALA A 426 -11.79 15.71 9.14
CA ALA A 426 -12.80 16.01 10.15
C ALA A 426 -13.09 17.52 10.19
N GLN A 427 -14.35 17.90 10.35
CA GLN A 427 -14.77 19.29 10.47
C GLN A 427 -14.67 19.75 11.92
N VAL A 428 -14.10 20.94 12.16
CA VAL A 428 -14.16 21.60 13.47
C VAL A 428 -15.45 22.42 13.53
N GLN A 429 -16.34 22.08 14.46
CA GLN A 429 -17.60 22.80 14.68
C GLN A 429 -17.63 23.42 16.07
N LYS A 430 -18.21 24.62 16.19
CA LYS A 430 -18.47 25.27 17.48
C LYS A 430 -19.86 24.88 17.97
N GLN A 431 -19.94 24.43 19.21
CA GLN A 431 -21.20 24.12 19.87
C GLN A 431 -21.27 24.86 21.20
N SER A 432 -22.44 25.39 21.54
CA SER A 432 -22.70 26.01 22.85
C SER A 432 -23.43 25.03 23.76
N ASN A 433 -23.01 24.94 25.02
CA ASN A 433 -23.80 24.23 26.02
C ASN A 433 -25.03 25.07 26.45
N SER A 434 -25.93 24.47 27.23
CA SER A 434 -27.14 25.13 27.75
C SER A 434 -26.84 26.33 28.67
N ARG A 435 -25.59 26.53 29.07
CA ARG A 435 -25.09 27.67 29.88
C ARG A 435 -24.40 28.74 29.01
N GLY A 436 -24.45 28.63 27.68
CA GLY A 436 -23.85 29.59 26.75
C GLY A 436 -22.33 29.48 26.56
N ILE A 437 -21.68 28.48 27.16
CA ILE A 437 -20.24 28.25 26.99
C ILE A 437 -20.00 27.53 25.66
N SER A 438 -19.28 28.18 24.76
CA SER A 438 -18.86 27.60 23.47
C SER A 438 -17.69 26.64 23.65
N TYR A 439 -17.80 25.45 23.08
CA TYR A 439 -16.73 24.46 22.97
C TYR A 439 -16.64 23.95 21.53
N GLN A 440 -15.53 23.32 21.20
CA GLN A 440 -15.29 22.75 19.87
C GLN A 440 -15.60 21.26 19.87
N ILE A 441 -16.19 20.79 18.78
CA ILE A 441 -16.35 19.37 18.48
C ILE A 441 -15.73 19.07 17.12
N PHE A 442 -15.21 17.86 16.96
CA PHE A 442 -14.72 17.37 15.68
C PHE A 442 -15.71 16.34 15.14
N VAL A 443 -16.11 16.51 13.90
CA VAL A 443 -17.09 15.66 13.24
C VAL A 443 -16.47 15.07 11.98
N SER A 444 -16.41 13.74 11.89
CA SER A 444 -15.89 13.05 10.71
C SER A 444 -16.83 13.27 9.52
N ARG A 445 -16.35 12.95 8.30
CA ARG A 445 -17.22 12.96 7.10
C ARG A 445 -18.44 12.05 7.19
N GLN A 446 -18.43 11.07 8.10
CA GLN A 446 -19.54 10.15 8.36
C GLN A 446 -20.49 10.68 9.45
N ASN A 447 -20.38 11.96 9.82
CA ASN A 447 -21.10 12.60 10.93
C ASN A 447 -20.86 11.95 12.30
N GLU A 448 -19.68 11.35 12.50
CA GLU A 448 -19.30 10.76 13.78
C GLU A 448 -18.49 11.77 14.61
N ARG A 449 -18.81 11.87 15.90
CA ARG A 449 -18.01 12.69 16.83
C ARG A 449 -16.66 12.03 17.08
N CYS A 450 -15.59 12.80 16.92
CA CYS A 450 -14.22 12.36 17.13
C CYS A 450 -13.43 13.38 17.96
N THR A 451 -12.27 12.95 18.46
CA THR A 451 -11.34 13.78 19.22
C THR A 451 -9.90 13.50 18.78
N PRO A 452 -9.00 14.49 18.74
CA PRO A 452 -7.57 14.21 18.58
C PRO A 452 -7.10 13.26 19.68
N HIS A 453 -6.21 12.33 19.35
CA HIS A 453 -5.66 11.39 20.32
C HIS A 453 -4.74 12.13 21.33
N PRO A 454 -4.65 11.71 22.62
CA PRO A 454 -3.78 12.34 23.62
C PRO A 454 -2.28 12.44 23.26
N SER A 455 -1.81 11.65 22.29
CA SER A 455 -0.43 11.73 21.79
C SER A 455 -0.21 12.85 20.77
N SER A 456 -1.28 13.42 20.22
CA SER A 456 -1.24 14.51 19.26
C SER A 456 -0.96 15.84 19.96
N LEU A 457 -0.17 16.70 19.34
CA LEU A 457 0.06 18.09 19.78
C LEU A 457 -1.24 18.91 19.77
N ASN A 458 -2.21 18.48 18.96
CA ASN A 458 -3.51 19.12 18.83
C ASN A 458 -4.50 18.69 19.92
N PHE A 459 -4.16 17.77 20.82
CA PHE A 459 -5.09 17.29 21.86
C PHE A 459 -5.52 18.38 22.85
N LYS A 460 -4.57 19.21 23.30
CA LYS A 460 -4.83 20.29 24.28
C LYS A 460 -4.95 21.68 23.63
N ALA A 461 -4.86 21.76 22.31
CA ALA A 461 -4.92 23.03 21.62
C ALA A 461 -6.35 23.60 21.70
N GLN A 462 -6.47 24.85 22.14
CA GLN A 462 -7.76 25.53 22.35
C GLN A 462 -8.10 26.48 21.19
N ASP A 463 -7.11 26.85 20.37
CA ASP A 463 -7.21 27.90 19.36
C ASP A 463 -7.70 27.43 17.97
N PHE A 464 -8.32 26.25 17.86
CA PHE A 464 -8.97 25.88 16.60
C PHE A 464 -10.18 26.78 16.27
N ALA A 465 -10.69 27.56 17.22
CA ALA A 465 -11.90 28.37 17.09
C ALA A 465 -11.76 29.64 16.23
N ALA A 466 -10.56 30.19 16.03
CA ALA A 466 -10.39 31.33 15.12
C ALA A 466 -10.55 30.89 13.64
N ASN A 467 -10.22 29.62 13.37
CA ASN A 467 -10.23 29.03 12.03
C ASN A 467 -11.49 28.19 11.88
N HIS A 468 -12.33 28.47 10.89
CA HIS A 468 -13.41 27.56 10.50
C HIS A 468 -12.79 26.36 9.75
N GLY A 469 -11.83 25.71 10.41
CA GLY A 469 -10.83 24.85 9.82
C GLY A 469 -11.25 23.40 9.83
N TRP A 470 -10.58 22.64 8.99
CA TRP A 470 -10.71 21.21 8.90
C TRP A 470 -9.46 20.57 9.48
N LEU A 471 -9.61 19.37 10.04
CA LEU A 471 -8.52 18.60 10.59
C LEU A 471 -8.26 17.40 9.68
N LEU A 472 -7.11 17.39 9.03
CA LEU A 472 -6.60 16.18 8.39
C LEU A 472 -6.10 15.22 9.45
N PHE A 473 -6.25 13.93 9.19
CA PHE A 473 -5.70 12.88 10.05
C PHE A 473 -5.17 11.71 9.20
N HIS A 474 -4.23 10.95 9.74
CA HIS A 474 -3.76 9.73 9.09
C HIS A 474 -4.68 8.55 9.43
N ASP A 475 -4.84 8.29 10.73
CA ASP A 475 -5.57 7.14 11.24
C ASP A 475 -6.73 7.52 12.16
N LYS A 476 -7.80 6.73 12.09
CA LYS A 476 -9.00 6.82 12.93
C LYS A 476 -9.15 5.53 13.73
N VAL A 477 -9.05 5.61 15.05
CA VAL A 477 -9.11 4.45 15.95
C VAL A 477 -10.26 4.60 16.93
N LYS A 478 -11.06 3.54 17.11
CA LYS A 478 -12.17 3.52 18.09
C LYS A 478 -11.78 2.70 19.31
N THR A 479 -11.68 3.34 20.46
CA THR A 479 -11.52 2.68 21.77
C THR A 479 -12.71 3.05 22.67
N THR A 480 -12.52 3.97 23.61
CA THR A 480 -13.61 4.54 24.44
C THR A 480 -14.45 5.55 23.65
N GLN A 481 -13.80 6.29 22.75
CA GLN A 481 -14.40 7.16 21.75
C GLN A 481 -13.57 7.07 20.46
N ILE A 482 -13.99 7.75 19.42
CA ILE A 482 -13.24 7.80 18.16
C ILE A 482 -12.11 8.81 18.30
N TYR A 483 -10.87 8.32 18.24
CA TYR A 483 -9.66 9.12 18.28
C TYR A 483 -9.03 9.28 16.90
N LEU A 484 -8.50 10.46 16.63
CA LEU A 484 -7.74 10.79 15.42
C LEU A 484 -6.25 10.86 15.74
N HIS A 485 -5.45 10.09 15.01
CA HIS A 485 -3.99 10.12 15.11
C HIS A 485 -3.37 10.95 13.98
N ASP A 486 -2.22 11.55 14.30
CA ASP A 486 -1.40 12.39 13.41
C ASP A 486 -2.24 13.43 12.67
N THR A 487 -2.56 14.50 13.39
CA THR A 487 -3.54 15.49 12.94
C THR A 487 -2.87 16.78 12.46
N THR A 488 -3.44 17.37 11.41
CA THR A 488 -2.98 18.66 10.86
C THR A 488 -4.18 19.57 10.61
N LEU A 489 -4.13 20.78 11.19
CA LEU A 489 -5.11 21.82 10.91
C LEU A 489 -4.90 22.39 9.50
N ILE A 490 -5.98 22.44 8.72
CA ILE A 490 -6.01 23.03 7.38
C ILE A 490 -7.21 23.97 7.21
N GLY A 491 -7.13 24.86 6.22
CA GLY A 491 -8.26 25.68 5.79
C GLY A 491 -9.11 25.03 4.70
N ALA A 492 -9.95 25.84 4.07
CA ALA A 492 -10.81 25.47 2.96
C ALA A 492 -10.03 25.34 1.63
N ILE A 493 -9.02 26.18 1.41
CA ILE A 493 -8.29 26.23 0.13
C ILE A 493 -7.61 24.90 -0.23
N PRO A 494 -6.91 24.21 0.69
CA PRO A 494 -6.38 22.86 0.44
C PRO A 494 -7.46 21.86 -0.02
N LEU A 495 -8.65 21.89 0.58
CA LEU A 495 -9.76 21.02 0.19
C LEU A 495 -10.34 21.40 -1.18
N LEU A 496 -10.42 22.70 -1.48
CA LEU A 496 -10.87 23.19 -2.78
C LEU A 496 -9.90 22.82 -3.90
N LEU A 497 -8.59 22.75 -3.63
CA LEU A 497 -7.58 22.34 -4.62
C LEU A 497 -7.47 20.82 -4.77
N PHE A 498 -7.39 20.08 -3.66
CA PHE A 498 -7.00 18.67 -3.66
C PHE A 498 -8.03 17.69 -3.10
N GLY A 499 -9.19 18.19 -2.66
CA GLY A 499 -10.32 17.34 -2.28
C GLY A 499 -10.97 16.67 -3.49
N GLY A 500 -12.07 15.94 -3.24
CA GLY A 500 -12.79 15.15 -4.25
C GLY A 500 -13.48 15.99 -5.32
N GLU A 501 -14.56 15.47 -5.91
CA GLU A 501 -15.23 16.09 -7.05
C GLU A 501 -15.72 17.52 -6.72
N LEU A 502 -15.27 18.50 -7.53
CA LEU A 502 -15.63 19.91 -7.39
C LEU A 502 -16.81 20.26 -8.29
N LYS A 503 -17.93 20.65 -7.69
CA LYS A 503 -19.15 21.08 -8.39
C LYS A 503 -19.49 22.52 -8.03
N ILE A 504 -19.81 23.32 -9.04
CA ILE A 504 -20.33 24.68 -8.84
C ILE A 504 -21.85 24.60 -8.86
N SER A 505 -22.51 25.10 -7.82
CA SER A 505 -23.98 25.07 -7.73
C SER A 505 -24.60 25.93 -8.83
N ARG A 506 -25.48 25.32 -9.65
CA ARG A 506 -26.19 26.04 -10.72
C ARG A 506 -27.21 27.04 -10.19
N LYS A 507 -27.75 26.81 -8.98
CA LYS A 507 -28.76 27.66 -8.33
C LYS A 507 -28.13 28.82 -7.56
N GLU A 508 -26.99 28.57 -6.92
CA GLU A 508 -26.24 29.55 -6.14
C GLU A 508 -24.81 29.60 -6.69
N ARG A 509 -24.57 30.44 -7.70
CA ARG A 509 -23.30 30.47 -8.47
C ARG A 509 -22.05 30.86 -7.66
N LYS A 510 -22.22 31.19 -6.38
CA LYS A 510 -21.16 31.45 -5.41
C LYS A 510 -20.81 30.24 -4.54
N CYS A 511 -21.64 29.20 -4.54
CA CYS A 511 -21.45 28.02 -3.71
C CYS A 511 -20.73 26.92 -4.49
N VAL A 512 -19.58 26.50 -3.97
CA VAL A 512 -18.78 25.39 -4.48
C VAL A 512 -18.94 24.20 -3.55
N THR A 513 -19.23 23.02 -4.09
CA THR A 513 -19.26 21.79 -3.31
C THR A 513 -18.09 20.90 -3.68
N VAL A 514 -17.40 20.37 -2.66
CA VAL A 514 -16.33 19.38 -2.79
C VAL A 514 -16.73 18.15 -2.00
N ASP A 515 -17.08 17.07 -2.72
CA ASP A 515 -17.39 15.77 -2.12
C ASP A 515 -18.39 15.85 -0.93
N GLY A 516 -19.46 16.65 -1.11
CA GLY A 516 -20.52 16.90 -0.14
C GLY A 516 -20.31 18.09 0.81
N MET A 517 -19.11 18.65 0.89
CA MET A 517 -18.80 19.84 1.69
C MET A 517 -19.10 21.11 0.88
N THR A 518 -19.82 22.07 1.46
CA THR A 518 -20.19 23.32 0.77
C THR A 518 -19.34 24.48 1.24
N PHE A 519 -18.81 25.25 0.30
CA PHE A 519 -17.98 26.43 0.51
C PHE A 519 -18.61 27.62 -0.23
N GLU A 520 -18.63 28.78 0.43
CA GLU A 520 -19.14 30.02 -0.17
C GLU A 520 -17.95 30.86 -0.69
N ALA A 521 -17.97 31.13 -1.99
CA ALA A 521 -17.03 32.03 -2.65
C ALA A 521 -17.56 33.47 -2.63
N LYS A 522 -16.64 34.45 -2.64
CA LYS A 522 -16.99 35.88 -2.70
C LYS A 522 -17.78 36.21 -3.98
N ASP A 523 -17.36 35.65 -5.10
CA ASP A 523 -17.92 35.85 -6.43
C ASP A 523 -17.82 34.57 -7.29
N GLU A 524 -18.59 34.53 -8.38
CA GLU A 524 -18.64 33.40 -9.33
C GLU A 524 -17.27 33.14 -9.96
N LYS A 525 -16.44 34.18 -10.16
CA LYS A 525 -15.09 34.05 -10.72
C LYS A 525 -14.17 33.27 -9.78
N SER A 526 -14.25 33.54 -8.47
CA SER A 526 -13.49 32.78 -7.46
C SER A 526 -13.93 31.32 -7.40
N ALA A 527 -15.22 31.02 -7.59
CA ALA A 527 -15.71 29.64 -7.67
C ALA A 527 -15.16 28.89 -8.91
N VAL A 528 -15.09 29.57 -10.05
CA VAL A 528 -14.53 29.01 -11.30
C VAL A 528 -13.01 28.87 -11.24
N LEU A 529 -12.32 29.77 -10.54
CA LEU A 529 -10.85 29.77 -10.41
C LEU A 529 -10.31 28.40 -9.97
N PHE A 530 -10.90 27.77 -8.95
CA PHE A 530 -10.43 26.47 -8.46
C PHE A 530 -10.54 25.35 -9.50
N LYS A 531 -11.52 25.43 -10.40
CA LYS A 531 -11.65 24.47 -11.51
C LYS A 531 -10.50 24.65 -12.52
N GLU A 532 -10.15 25.90 -12.82
CA GLU A 532 -9.03 26.23 -13.71
C GLU A 532 -7.68 25.84 -13.09
N LEU A 533 -7.49 26.08 -11.77
CA LEU A 533 -6.29 25.68 -11.05
C LEU A 533 -6.09 24.16 -11.05
N ARG A 534 -7.16 23.38 -10.83
CA ARG A 534 -7.11 21.91 -10.94
C ARG A 534 -6.75 21.45 -12.35
N ARG A 535 -7.33 22.08 -13.38
CA ARG A 535 -7.00 21.77 -14.78
C ARG A 535 -5.53 22.05 -15.09
N GLU A 536 -4.97 23.13 -14.55
CA GLU A 536 -3.55 23.44 -14.75
C GLU A 536 -2.64 22.45 -14.02
N LEU A 537 -3.00 21.98 -12.83
CA LEU A 537 -2.29 20.89 -12.16
C LEU A 537 -2.29 19.60 -13.00
N ASP A 538 -3.44 19.23 -13.57
CA ASP A 538 -3.54 18.06 -14.45
C ASP A 538 -2.72 18.24 -15.74
N ARG A 539 -2.69 19.46 -16.29
CA ARG A 539 -1.85 19.80 -17.45
C ARG A 539 -0.37 19.60 -17.15
N LEU A 540 0.13 20.04 -15.99
CA LEU A 540 1.53 19.85 -15.59
C LEU A 540 1.88 18.36 -15.46
N LEU A 541 0.98 17.56 -14.89
CA LEU A 541 1.15 16.11 -14.82
C LEU A 541 1.19 15.47 -16.21
N LEU A 542 0.31 15.92 -17.12
CA LEU A 542 0.26 15.43 -18.50
C LEU A 542 1.54 15.75 -19.29
N LEU A 543 2.14 16.94 -19.07
CA LEU A 543 3.43 17.28 -19.67
C LEU A 543 4.52 16.29 -19.22
N LYS A 544 4.52 15.89 -17.93
CA LYS A 544 5.43 14.85 -17.42
C LYS A 544 5.17 13.46 -17.96
N VAL A 545 3.92 13.13 -18.30
CA VAL A 545 3.61 11.87 -18.98
C VAL A 545 4.23 11.88 -20.39
N ALA A 546 4.11 13.00 -21.11
CA ALA A 546 4.65 13.15 -22.46
C ALA A 546 6.18 13.23 -22.49
N ASN A 547 6.79 13.89 -21.51
CA ASN A 547 8.23 14.03 -21.36
C ASN A 547 8.64 13.96 -19.87
N PRO A 548 9.09 12.79 -19.37
CA PRO A 548 9.52 12.65 -17.99
C PRO A 548 10.66 13.60 -17.59
N SER A 549 11.51 14.01 -18.53
CA SER A 549 12.64 14.91 -18.29
C SER A 549 12.27 16.40 -18.32
N GLU A 550 11.01 16.76 -18.57
CA GLU A 550 10.56 18.16 -18.68
C GLU A 550 10.81 18.94 -17.37
N ASP A 551 11.49 20.09 -17.41
CA ASP A 551 11.59 20.93 -16.21
C ASP A 551 10.28 21.71 -15.98
N LEU A 552 9.55 21.32 -14.95
CA LEU A 552 8.28 21.96 -14.61
C LEU A 552 8.44 23.26 -13.82
N ALA A 553 9.65 23.63 -13.37
CA ALA A 553 9.81 24.76 -12.47
C ALA A 553 9.27 26.07 -13.06
N SER A 554 9.58 26.34 -14.33
CA SER A 554 9.11 27.53 -15.05
C SER A 554 7.61 27.49 -15.36
N SER A 555 7.09 26.31 -15.73
CA SER A 555 5.68 26.13 -16.09
C SER A 555 4.75 26.14 -14.87
N ALA A 556 5.23 25.69 -13.70
CA ALA A 556 4.49 25.64 -12.46
C ALA A 556 4.50 26.98 -11.70
N GLU A 557 5.51 27.84 -11.91
CA GLU A 557 5.69 29.08 -11.13
C GLU A 557 4.44 29.98 -11.07
N PRO A 558 3.73 30.30 -12.17
CA PRO A 558 2.54 31.15 -12.11
C PRO A 558 1.40 30.53 -11.29
N LEU A 559 1.26 29.21 -11.38
CA LEU A 559 0.28 28.43 -10.63
C LEU A 559 0.60 28.45 -9.14
N LEU A 560 1.85 28.15 -8.78
CA LEU A 560 2.31 28.13 -7.38
C LEU A 560 2.27 29.50 -6.73
N LEU A 561 2.56 30.57 -7.48
CA LEU A 561 2.40 31.94 -7.02
C LEU A 561 0.94 32.25 -6.69
N THR A 562 0.02 31.81 -7.54
CA THR A 562 -1.43 32.00 -7.35
C THR A 562 -1.92 31.21 -6.13
N VAL A 563 -1.54 29.94 -6.00
CA VAL A 563 -1.88 29.09 -4.85
C VAL A 563 -1.29 29.68 -3.56
N SER A 564 -0.04 30.15 -3.58
CA SER A 564 0.60 30.76 -2.42
C SER A 564 -0.12 32.04 -1.97
N LYS A 565 -0.53 32.90 -2.90
CA LYS A 565 -1.33 34.10 -2.59
C LYS A 565 -2.68 33.75 -1.97
N LEU A 566 -3.35 32.71 -2.49
CA LEU A 566 -4.62 32.21 -1.97
C LEU A 566 -4.45 31.69 -0.53
N LEU A 567 -3.44 30.88 -0.26
CA LEU A 567 -3.15 30.36 1.08
C LEU A 567 -2.80 31.48 2.07
N GLN A 568 -2.00 32.47 1.67
CA GLN A 568 -1.71 33.63 2.50
C GLN A 568 -2.96 34.45 2.82
N TRP A 569 -3.90 34.56 1.87
CA TRP A 569 -5.18 35.24 2.10
C TRP A 569 -6.02 34.51 3.15
N GLU A 570 -6.06 33.18 3.12
CA GLU A 570 -6.76 32.36 4.12
C GLU A 570 -6.17 32.53 5.52
N GLU A 571 -4.84 32.56 5.64
CA GLU A 571 -4.15 32.79 6.93
C GLU A 571 -4.38 34.21 7.50
N ARG A 572 -4.50 35.21 6.63
CA ARG A 572 -4.86 36.58 7.02
C ARG A 572 -6.31 36.70 7.47
N GLY A 573 -7.22 35.98 6.81
CA GLY A 573 -8.63 35.88 7.21
C GLY A 573 -8.82 35.20 8.56
N ALA A 574 -8.03 34.15 8.82
CA ALA A 574 -7.94 33.41 10.08
C ALA A 574 -7.48 34.26 11.28
N SER A 575 -6.56 35.21 11.05
CA SER A 575 -5.98 36.08 12.10
C SER A 575 -6.84 37.31 12.48
N GLY A 576 -8.10 37.36 12.04
CA GLY A 576 -9.07 38.38 12.45
C GLY A 576 -8.85 39.79 11.87
N LYS A 577 -7.91 39.97 10.94
CA LYS A 577 -7.71 41.25 10.23
C LYS A 577 -8.44 41.22 8.89
N ARG A 578 -9.75 41.49 8.90
CA ARG A 578 -10.49 41.89 7.69
C ARG A 578 -10.08 43.32 7.31
N GLN A 579 -9.34 43.46 6.21
CA GLN A 579 -9.37 44.65 5.36
C GLN A 579 -9.71 44.21 3.94
#